data_AF-A0A1D8PH07-F1
#
_entry.id   AF-A0A1D8PH07-F1
#
_cell.length_a   1.000
_cell.length_b   1.000
_cell.length_c   1.000
_cell.angle_alpha   90.00
_cell.angle_beta   90.00
_cell.angle_gamma   90.00
#
_symmetry.space_group_name_H-M   'P 1'
#
loop_
_entity.id
_entity.type
_entity.pdbx_description
1 polymer ?
#
loop_
_entity_poly.entity_id
_entity_poly.type
_entity_poly.pdbx_seq_one_letter_code
_entity_poly.pdbx_strand_id
1 'polypeptide(L)'
;MIRSTIAKSFHRFLTTNTPPSTASPPPSHFSNPKEIPEPFGTGPDANAVYHQQHQQQQHTAPAPNTKSSQDGSIKEITALIAMFALAYIAIDNYTERIRLEKLHNETSAINLKALQIQQLNHQREKKQKDLTLLQERREIAKRDFKMSLHIAMLRKQLMDLGVSPIELDLAIKEFEKSVKLDNSIKNVTGQYLWLDDSSDLKQYLPDPMEYDKARKNK
;
A
#
# COMPACT_ATOMS: atom_id res chain seq x y z
N MET A 1 28.82 -20.58 -2.47
CA MET A 1 30.03 -20.78 -1.64
C MET A 1 29.74 -20.34 -0.22
N ILE A 2 30.15 -21.18 0.75
CA ILE A 2 30.59 -20.84 2.12
C ILE A 2 29.49 -20.51 3.16
N ARG A 3 29.32 -21.48 4.07
CA ARG A 3 28.86 -21.37 5.46
C ARG A 3 29.68 -20.31 6.20
N SER A 4 29.08 -19.54 7.11
CA SER A 4 29.68 -19.25 8.42
C SER A 4 28.72 -18.47 9.30
N THR A 5 28.40 -19.08 10.44
CA THR A 5 27.90 -18.46 11.65
C THR A 5 28.96 -17.56 12.27
N ILE A 6 28.67 -16.27 12.43
CA ILE A 6 29.23 -15.47 13.53
C ILE A 6 28.09 -14.69 14.15
N ALA A 7 27.44 -15.36 15.11
CA ALA A 7 26.89 -14.66 16.26
C ALA A 7 28.07 -14.31 17.19
N LYS A 8 27.94 -13.19 17.90
CA LYS A 8 28.76 -12.70 19.03
C LYS A 8 29.85 -11.67 18.71
N SER A 9 29.42 -10.46 18.36
CA SER A 9 30.09 -9.22 18.79
C SER A 9 29.08 -8.10 19.04
N PHE A 10 28.05 -8.38 19.83
CA PHE A 10 27.08 -7.37 20.29
C PHE A 10 27.01 -7.36 21.82
N HIS A 11 28.17 -7.20 22.47
CA HIS A 11 28.25 -6.76 23.87
C HIS A 11 29.66 -6.23 24.12
N ARG A 12 29.97 -4.99 23.69
CA ARG A 12 30.85 -4.06 24.43
C ARG A 12 31.02 -2.70 23.73
N PHE A 13 29.95 -1.93 23.53
CA PHE A 13 30.06 -0.44 23.52
C PHE A 13 28.73 0.17 24.00
N LEU A 14 28.25 -0.32 25.14
CA LEU A 14 27.52 0.52 26.09
C LEU A 14 28.58 1.15 26.99
N THR A 15 29.34 2.09 26.44
CA THR A 15 30.05 3.11 27.22
C THR A 15 29.50 4.43 26.74
N THR A 16 28.66 4.99 27.59
CA THR A 16 28.15 6.34 27.56
C THR A 16 29.28 7.33 27.28
N ASN A 17 29.22 8.02 26.15
CA ASN A 17 29.73 9.38 26.05
C ASN A 17 28.75 10.14 25.18
N THR A 18 27.79 10.75 25.87
CA THR A 18 26.87 11.77 25.37
C THR A 18 27.67 12.95 24.81
N PRO A 19 27.24 13.49 23.66
CA PRO A 19 27.01 14.94 23.61
C PRO A 19 25.60 15.26 23.02
N PRO A 20 25.08 16.48 23.26
CA PRO A 20 23.64 16.73 23.30
C PRO A 20 23.01 17.20 21.97
N SER A 21 21.73 16.84 21.83
CA SER A 21 20.58 17.57 21.25
C SER A 21 20.78 18.59 20.11
N THR A 22 20.12 18.35 18.97
CA THR A 22 19.07 19.22 18.36
C THR A 22 18.58 18.61 17.03
N ALA A 23 17.31 18.21 16.93
CA ALA A 23 16.63 17.95 15.64
C ALA A 23 15.10 18.08 15.77
N SER A 24 14.49 18.72 14.78
CA SER A 24 13.15 19.34 14.68
C SER A 24 11.94 18.39 14.51
N PRO A 25 10.70 18.85 14.80
CA PRO A 25 9.48 18.04 14.80
C PRO A 25 8.87 17.74 13.39
N PRO A 26 8.06 16.67 13.25
CA PRO A 26 7.50 16.18 11.98
C PRO A 26 6.20 16.90 11.50
N PRO A 27 5.84 16.82 10.20
CA PRO A 27 4.68 17.49 9.59
C PRO A 27 3.29 16.95 10.03
N SER A 28 2.27 17.82 9.97
CA SER A 28 0.97 17.71 10.67
C SER A 28 -0.04 16.67 10.14
N HIS A 29 0.05 16.20 8.90
CA HIS A 29 -0.94 15.28 8.31
C HIS A 29 -0.93 13.87 8.92
N PHE A 30 0.16 13.49 9.60
CA PHE A 30 0.19 12.25 10.39
C PHE A 30 -0.67 12.34 11.67
N SER A 31 -1.02 13.54 12.12
CA SER A 31 -1.76 13.76 13.36
C SER A 31 -3.28 13.78 13.18
N ASN A 32 -3.78 13.98 11.95
CA ASN A 32 -5.22 14.11 11.69
C ASN A 32 -5.69 13.27 10.48
N PRO A 33 -6.37 12.12 10.68
CA PRO A 33 -6.82 11.25 9.59
C PRO A 33 -7.96 11.84 8.74
N LYS A 34 -8.50 13.01 9.11
CA LYS A 34 -9.53 13.71 8.32
C LYS A 34 -8.93 14.64 7.25
N GLU A 35 -7.64 14.93 7.31
CA GLU A 35 -6.97 15.83 6.37
C GLU A 35 -6.26 14.99 5.30
N ILE A 36 -7.04 14.43 4.38
CA ILE A 36 -6.52 13.68 3.22
C ILE A 36 -6.01 14.72 2.21
N PRO A 37 -4.75 14.64 1.74
CA PRO A 37 -4.26 15.55 0.71
C PRO A 37 -5.08 15.37 -0.57
N GLU A 38 -5.69 16.45 -1.07
CA GLU A 38 -6.25 16.51 -2.42
C GLU A 38 -5.16 16.14 -3.43
N PRO A 39 -5.43 15.26 -4.42
CA PRO A 39 -4.45 14.95 -5.45
C PRO A 39 -4.02 16.23 -6.15
N PHE A 40 -2.73 16.28 -6.51
CA PHE A 40 -2.08 17.46 -7.07
C PHE A 40 -2.85 17.95 -8.31
N GLY A 41 -3.60 19.06 -8.15
CA GLY A 41 -4.44 19.67 -9.19
C GLY A 41 -5.95 19.83 -8.88
N THR A 42 -6.49 19.33 -7.76
CA THR A 42 -7.96 19.42 -7.49
C THR A 42 -8.40 20.25 -6.28
N GLY A 43 -7.51 20.99 -5.61
CA GLY A 43 -7.91 21.95 -4.56
C GLY A 43 -8.66 23.17 -5.12
N PRO A 44 -9.51 23.86 -4.33
CA PRO A 44 -10.37 24.96 -4.81
C PRO A 44 -9.59 26.17 -5.37
N ASP A 45 -8.29 26.28 -5.10
CA ASP A 45 -7.43 27.32 -5.68
C ASP A 45 -7.06 27.05 -7.16
N ALA A 46 -7.23 25.81 -7.65
CA ALA A 46 -7.10 25.50 -9.08
C ALA A 46 -8.24 26.13 -9.91
N ASN A 47 -9.33 26.57 -9.28
CA ASN A 47 -10.47 27.20 -9.93
C ASN A 47 -10.69 28.68 -9.57
N ALA A 48 -9.87 29.28 -8.71
CA ALA A 48 -10.04 30.70 -8.33
C ALA A 48 -9.46 31.70 -9.37
N VAL A 49 -8.66 31.25 -10.35
CA VAL A 49 -8.18 32.11 -11.46
C VAL A 49 -8.91 31.82 -12.78
N TYR A 50 -9.98 31.03 -12.74
CA TYR A 50 -10.86 30.83 -13.89
C TYR A 50 -12.31 31.12 -13.56
N HIS A 51 -12.63 32.24 -12.89
CA HIS A 51 -13.97 32.81 -12.92
C HIS A 51 -13.93 34.33 -12.73
N GLN A 52 -13.54 35.05 -13.78
CA GLN A 52 -14.40 36.13 -14.22
C GLN A 52 -14.21 36.44 -15.69
N GLN A 53 -15.25 36.03 -16.41
CA GLN A 53 -15.92 36.81 -17.45
C GLN A 53 -15.13 37.00 -18.74
N HIS A 54 -15.50 36.20 -19.74
CA HIS A 54 -16.59 36.56 -20.65
C HIS A 54 -16.15 37.74 -21.51
N GLN A 55 -15.73 37.40 -22.71
CA GLN A 55 -16.60 37.42 -23.88
C GLN A 55 -16.33 38.73 -24.60
N GLN A 56 -16.29 38.64 -25.93
CA GLN A 56 -16.61 39.75 -26.81
C GLN A 56 -15.57 40.87 -26.76
N GLN A 57 -14.77 41.11 -27.77
CA GLN A 57 -15.22 41.47 -29.09
C GLN A 57 -13.93 41.82 -29.85
N GLN A 58 -13.70 41.19 -30.99
CA GLN A 58 -13.26 41.99 -32.14
C GLN A 58 -14.36 43.06 -32.29
N HIS A 59 -14.15 44.28 -31.81
CA HIS A 59 -13.46 45.35 -32.54
C HIS A 59 -14.03 45.48 -33.95
N THR A 60 -15.25 45.99 -34.06
CA THR A 60 -15.56 46.98 -35.08
C THR A 60 -15.48 48.35 -34.43
N ALA A 61 -14.24 48.84 -34.19
CA ALA A 61 -14.03 50.27 -34.10
C ALA A 61 -13.82 50.77 -35.53
N PRO A 62 -14.77 51.52 -36.13
CA PRO A 62 -14.43 52.31 -37.29
C PRO A 62 -13.31 53.28 -36.87
N ALA A 63 -12.33 53.45 -37.75
CA ALA A 63 -11.41 54.56 -37.66
C ALA A 63 -12.18 55.89 -37.79
N PRO A 64 -12.02 56.83 -36.86
CA PRO A 64 -11.73 58.21 -37.21
C PRO A 64 -10.20 58.30 -37.25
N ASN A 65 -9.55 58.38 -38.41
CA ASN A 65 -9.39 59.63 -39.15
C ASN A 65 -9.24 60.88 -38.26
N THR A 66 -8.44 60.79 -37.19
CA THR A 66 -7.86 61.98 -36.57
C THR A 66 -6.63 62.40 -37.37
N LYS A 67 -6.93 63.12 -38.45
CA LYS A 67 -6.02 64.06 -39.08
C LYS A 67 -5.66 65.13 -38.03
N SER A 68 -4.56 64.94 -37.32
CA SER A 68 -3.89 66.03 -36.62
C SER A 68 -2.40 65.95 -36.94
N SER A 69 -2.06 66.70 -37.99
CA SER A 69 -0.72 66.94 -38.49
C SER A 69 0.10 67.69 -37.44
N GLN A 70 0.76 66.98 -36.52
CA GLN A 70 2.03 67.33 -35.83
C GLN A 70 2.26 66.51 -34.53
N ASP A 71 1.23 65.93 -33.91
CA ASP A 71 1.35 65.04 -32.72
C ASP A 71 1.55 63.55 -33.06
N GLY A 72 1.82 63.24 -34.33
CA GLY A 72 2.09 61.89 -34.83
C GLY A 72 3.40 61.34 -34.28
N SER A 73 4.47 62.14 -34.24
CA SER A 73 5.82 61.63 -33.95
C SER A 73 6.03 61.15 -32.51
N ILE A 74 5.51 61.82 -31.48
CA ILE A 74 5.68 61.36 -30.09
C ILE A 74 4.79 60.14 -29.82
N LYS A 75 3.57 60.12 -30.38
CA LYS A 75 2.69 58.94 -30.30
C LYS A 75 3.30 57.77 -31.06
N GLU A 76 3.95 57.98 -32.19
CA GLU A 76 4.70 56.98 -32.95
C GLU A 76 5.90 56.45 -32.16
N ILE A 77 6.71 57.33 -31.53
CA ILE A 77 7.84 56.90 -30.70
C ILE A 77 7.36 56.13 -29.47
N THR A 78 6.33 56.62 -28.78
CA THR A 78 5.73 55.93 -27.61
C THR A 78 5.12 54.59 -28.03
N ALA A 79 4.45 54.54 -29.19
CA ALA A 79 3.93 53.30 -29.76
C ALA A 79 5.06 52.34 -30.13
N LEU A 80 6.20 52.83 -30.65
CA LEU A 80 7.40 52.02 -30.92
C LEU A 80 7.99 51.45 -29.63
N ILE A 81 8.16 52.27 -28.59
CA ILE A 81 8.66 51.82 -27.28
C ILE A 81 7.68 50.81 -26.66
N ALA A 82 6.37 51.06 -26.72
CA ALA A 82 5.36 50.13 -26.25
C ALA A 82 5.38 48.81 -27.06
N MET A 83 5.59 48.87 -28.37
CA MET A 83 5.75 47.68 -29.22
C MET A 83 7.00 46.90 -28.83
N PHE A 84 8.14 47.57 -28.59
CA PHE A 84 9.36 46.93 -28.09
C PHE A 84 9.17 46.33 -26.69
N ALA A 85 8.49 47.04 -25.78
CA ALA A 85 8.20 46.54 -24.45
C ALA A 85 7.26 45.33 -24.49
N LEU A 86 6.23 45.37 -25.33
CA LEU A 86 5.28 44.27 -25.50
C LEU A 86 5.94 43.07 -26.21
N ALA A 87 6.83 43.33 -27.18
CA ALA A 87 7.67 42.30 -27.78
C ALA A 87 8.64 41.67 -26.76
N TYR A 88 9.27 42.49 -25.90
CA TYR A 88 10.14 42.01 -24.83
C TYR A 88 9.36 41.16 -23.81
N ILE A 89 8.21 41.65 -23.33
CA ILE A 89 7.33 40.92 -22.41
C ILE A 89 6.81 39.62 -23.06
N ALA A 90 6.48 39.65 -24.36
CA ALA A 90 6.05 38.46 -25.09
C ALA A 90 7.18 37.42 -25.20
N ILE A 91 8.42 37.86 -25.47
CA ILE A 91 9.60 36.98 -25.50
C ILE A 91 9.90 36.42 -24.11
N ASP A 92 9.91 37.26 -23.07
CA ASP A 92 10.20 36.89 -21.69
C ASP A 92 9.18 35.89 -21.13
N ASN A 93 7.88 36.16 -21.35
CA ASN A 93 6.80 35.25 -20.95
C ASN A 93 6.90 33.91 -21.69
N TYR A 94 7.26 33.91 -22.97
CA TYR A 94 7.50 32.67 -23.72
C TYR A 94 8.68 31.89 -23.15
N THR A 95 9.80 32.55 -22.86
CA THR A 95 10.98 31.88 -22.29
C THR A 95 10.71 31.29 -20.90
N GLU A 96 10.02 32.02 -20.03
CA GLU A 96 9.64 31.54 -18.71
C GLU A 96 8.61 30.41 -18.80
N ARG A 97 7.65 30.49 -19.72
CA ARG A 97 6.69 29.40 -19.96
C ARG A 97 7.39 28.13 -20.43
N ILE A 98 8.34 28.22 -21.36
CA ILE A 98 9.12 27.05 -21.83
C ILE A 98 9.98 26.47 -20.71
N ARG A 99 10.58 27.32 -19.87
CA ARG A 99 11.34 26.88 -18.69
C ARG A 99 10.46 26.17 -17.67
N LEU A 100 9.29 26.74 -17.37
CA LEU A 100 8.31 26.19 -16.44
C LEU A 100 7.71 24.88 -16.95
N GLU A 101 7.37 24.81 -18.24
CA GLU A 101 6.87 23.61 -18.89
C GLU A 101 7.92 22.48 -18.85
N LYS A 102 9.20 22.79 -19.10
CA LYS A 102 10.27 21.81 -18.96
C LYS A 102 10.38 21.25 -17.53
N LEU A 103 10.41 22.13 -16.53
CA LEU A 103 10.45 21.72 -15.11
C LEU A 103 9.20 20.94 -14.68
N HIS A 104 8.03 21.35 -15.17
CA HIS A 104 6.78 20.66 -14.92
C HIS A 104 6.76 19.28 -15.57
N ASN A 105 7.21 19.16 -16.82
CA ASN A 105 7.31 17.88 -17.53
C ASN A 105 8.28 16.92 -16.84
N GLU A 106 9.45 17.41 -16.40
CA GLU A 106 10.41 16.62 -15.62
C GLU A 106 9.80 16.14 -14.29
N THR A 107 9.14 17.03 -13.54
CA THR A 107 8.51 16.72 -12.25
C THR A 107 7.33 15.75 -12.40
N SER A 108 6.44 15.99 -13.38
CA SER A 108 5.28 15.15 -13.68
C SER A 108 5.70 13.76 -14.16
N ALA A 109 6.76 13.68 -14.97
CA ALA A 109 7.33 12.38 -15.37
C ALA A 109 7.90 11.60 -14.18
N ILE A 110 8.55 12.28 -13.22
CA ILE A 110 9.05 11.66 -11.98
C ILE A 110 7.88 11.19 -11.11
N ASN A 111 6.85 12.03 -10.91
CA ASN A 111 5.70 11.70 -10.08
C ASN A 111 4.91 10.51 -10.67
N LEU A 112 4.66 10.51 -11.98
CA LEU A 112 3.98 9.40 -12.66
C LEU A 112 4.77 8.09 -12.51
N LYS A 113 6.10 8.14 -12.62
CA LYS A 113 6.96 6.97 -12.39
C LYS A 113 6.90 6.52 -10.93
N ALA A 114 6.92 7.44 -9.97
CA ALA A 114 6.83 7.12 -8.55
C ALA A 114 5.49 6.43 -8.22
N LEU A 115 4.39 6.97 -8.75
CA LEU A 115 3.06 6.36 -8.63
C LEU A 115 3.00 4.99 -9.29
N GLN A 116 3.59 4.82 -10.48
CA GLN A 116 3.65 3.53 -11.16
C GLN A 116 4.44 2.48 -10.36
N ILE A 117 5.58 2.87 -9.77
CA ILE A 117 6.38 2.00 -8.89
C ILE A 117 5.57 1.62 -7.64
N GLN A 118 4.85 2.57 -7.03
CA GLN A 118 3.99 2.30 -5.88
C GLN A 118 2.86 1.32 -6.23
N GLN A 119 2.23 1.47 -7.39
CA GLN A 119 1.21 0.55 -7.88
C GLN A 119 1.78 -0.85 -8.14
N LEU A 120 2.97 -0.95 -8.75
CA LEU A 120 3.64 -2.22 -8.99
C LEU A 120 4.01 -2.90 -7.66
N ASN A 121 4.56 -2.15 -6.70
CA ASN A 121 4.89 -2.65 -5.38
C ASN A 121 3.65 -3.17 -4.64
N HIS A 122 2.53 -2.44 -4.69
CA HIS A 122 1.28 -2.88 -4.09
C HIS A 122 0.73 -4.17 -4.74
N GLN A 123 0.79 -4.27 -6.07
CA GLN A 123 0.40 -5.50 -6.78
C GLN A 123 1.31 -6.68 -6.43
N ARG A 124 2.62 -6.44 -6.31
CA ARG A 124 3.59 -7.46 -5.90
C ARG A 124 3.33 -7.93 -4.47
N GLU A 125 3.08 -7.01 -3.55
CA GLU A 125 2.72 -7.33 -2.16
C GLU A 125 1.42 -8.15 -2.09
N LYS A 126 0.39 -7.77 -2.87
CA LYS A 126 -0.87 -8.53 -2.96
C LYS A 126 -0.63 -9.96 -3.46
N LYS A 127 0.14 -10.11 -4.54
CA LYS A 127 0.50 -11.44 -5.08
C LYS A 127 1.31 -12.26 -4.07
N GLN A 128 2.22 -11.62 -3.34
CA GLN A 128 3.00 -12.30 -2.30
C GLN A 128 2.10 -12.79 -1.16
N LYS A 129 1.17 -11.97 -0.68
CA LYS A 129 0.18 -12.35 0.35
C LYS A 129 -0.73 -13.49 -0.12
N ASP A 130 -1.15 -13.47 -1.37
CA ASP A 130 -1.97 -14.53 -1.96
C ASP A 130 -1.19 -15.85 -2.04
N LEU A 131 0.07 -15.80 -2.48
CA LEU A 131 0.95 -16.98 -2.50
C LEU A 131 1.20 -17.55 -1.11
N THR A 132 1.42 -16.71 -0.09
CA THR A 132 1.60 -17.19 1.30
C THR A 132 0.32 -17.84 1.82
N LEU A 133 -0.84 -17.25 1.55
CA LEU A 133 -2.14 -17.82 1.94
C LEU A 133 -2.41 -19.16 1.24
N LEU A 134 -2.07 -19.28 -0.04
CA LEU A 134 -2.17 -20.56 -0.76
C LEU A 134 -1.21 -21.63 -0.21
N GLN A 135 0.00 -21.23 0.22
CA GLN A 135 0.94 -22.13 0.88
C GLN A 135 0.43 -22.59 2.25
N GLU A 136 -0.11 -21.69 3.06
CA GLU A 136 -0.73 -22.01 4.36
C GLU A 136 -1.89 -23.01 4.18
N ARG A 137 -2.80 -22.75 3.23
CA ARG A 137 -3.90 -23.68 2.91
C ARG A 137 -3.39 -25.05 2.48
N ARG A 138 -2.33 -25.11 1.69
CA ARG A 138 -1.72 -26.37 1.26
C ARG A 138 -1.13 -27.15 2.44
N GLU A 139 -0.43 -26.49 3.35
CA GLU A 139 0.16 -27.16 4.51
C GLU A 139 -0.92 -27.63 5.51
N ILE A 140 -2.01 -26.87 5.68
CA ILE A 140 -3.19 -27.32 6.44
C ILE A 140 -3.79 -28.58 5.81
N ALA A 141 -4.12 -28.55 4.51
CA ALA A 141 -4.70 -29.71 3.82
C ALA A 141 -3.80 -30.96 3.88
N LYS A 142 -2.47 -30.76 3.86
CA LYS A 142 -1.51 -31.85 4.02
C LYS A 142 -1.53 -32.44 5.44
N ARG A 143 -1.67 -31.60 6.46
CA ARG A 143 -1.80 -32.05 7.86
C ARG A 143 -3.09 -32.83 8.05
N ASP A 144 -4.19 -32.33 7.51
CA ASP A 144 -5.49 -32.99 7.57
C ASP A 144 -5.45 -34.35 6.87
N PHE A 145 -4.75 -34.46 5.74
CA PHE A 145 -4.56 -35.73 5.06
C PHE A 145 -3.69 -36.73 5.83
N LYS A 146 -2.65 -36.26 6.54
CA LYS A 146 -1.86 -37.14 7.44
C LYS A 146 -2.71 -37.63 8.62
N MET A 147 -3.54 -36.75 9.17
CA MET A 147 -4.46 -37.11 10.26
C MET A 147 -5.50 -38.14 9.78
N SER A 148 -6.11 -37.93 8.61
CA SER A 148 -7.08 -38.86 8.06
C SER A 148 -6.46 -40.23 7.76
N LEU A 149 -5.19 -40.26 7.32
CA LEU A 149 -4.45 -41.51 7.15
C LEU A 149 -4.17 -42.21 8.48
N HIS A 150 -3.79 -41.47 9.54
CA HIS A 150 -3.61 -42.03 10.87
C HIS A 150 -4.93 -42.63 11.40
N ILE A 151 -6.05 -41.92 11.24
CA ILE A 151 -7.38 -42.43 11.60
C ILE A 151 -7.71 -43.70 10.82
N ALA A 152 -7.41 -43.75 9.52
CA ALA A 152 -7.61 -44.97 8.72
C ALA A 152 -6.76 -46.14 9.21
N MET A 153 -5.51 -45.89 9.62
CA MET A 153 -4.65 -46.90 10.22
C MET A 153 -5.19 -47.40 11.56
N LEU A 154 -5.68 -46.51 12.44
CA LEU A 154 -6.29 -46.88 13.71
C LEU A 154 -7.55 -47.72 13.49
N ARG A 155 -8.39 -47.36 12.52
CA ARG A 155 -9.56 -48.16 12.14
C ARG A 155 -9.16 -49.56 11.67
N LYS A 156 -8.10 -49.67 10.86
CA LYS A 156 -7.55 -50.97 10.45
C LYS A 156 -7.04 -51.79 11.64
N GLN A 157 -6.28 -51.18 12.56
CA GLN A 157 -5.77 -51.87 13.74
C GLN A 157 -6.89 -52.36 14.68
N LEU A 158 -7.96 -51.57 14.84
CA LEU A 158 -9.13 -52.00 15.61
C LEU A 158 -9.82 -53.19 14.95
N MET A 159 -9.98 -53.16 13.63
CA MET A 159 -10.52 -54.28 12.87
C MET A 159 -9.64 -55.54 12.99
N ASP A 160 -8.32 -55.39 12.92
CA ASP A 160 -7.35 -56.49 13.08
C ASP A 160 -7.41 -57.10 14.51
N LEU A 161 -7.76 -56.30 15.52
CA LEU A 161 -7.98 -56.74 16.90
C LEU A 161 -9.41 -57.26 17.17
N GLY A 162 -10.28 -57.31 16.15
CA GLY A 162 -11.66 -57.78 16.27
C GLY A 162 -12.65 -56.76 16.88
N VAL A 163 -12.26 -55.50 17.00
CA VAL A 163 -13.11 -54.40 17.50
C VAL A 163 -13.65 -53.60 16.30
N SER A 164 -14.97 -53.44 16.22
CA SER A 164 -15.58 -52.61 15.19
C SER A 164 -15.27 -51.13 15.43
N PRO A 165 -14.73 -50.39 14.44
CA PRO A 165 -14.47 -48.97 14.60
C PRO A 165 -15.77 -48.16 14.74
N ILE A 166 -15.70 -47.02 15.41
CA ILE A 166 -16.84 -46.12 15.61
C ILE A 166 -17.33 -45.58 14.26
N GLU A 167 -18.65 -45.62 14.06
CA GLU A 167 -19.34 -45.08 12.90
C GLU A 167 -19.18 -43.55 12.78
N LEU A 168 -19.17 -43.04 11.54
CA LEU A 168 -18.94 -41.63 11.27
C LEU A 168 -19.97 -40.71 11.96
N ASP A 169 -21.24 -41.11 12.00
CA ASP A 169 -22.32 -40.30 12.55
C ASP A 169 -22.20 -40.10 14.07
N LEU A 170 -21.75 -41.12 14.79
CA LEU A 170 -21.49 -41.00 16.23
C LEU A 170 -20.29 -40.10 16.50
N ALA A 171 -19.25 -40.16 15.66
CA ALA A 171 -18.10 -39.29 15.77
C ALA A 171 -18.46 -37.81 15.52
N ILE A 172 -19.36 -37.52 14.56
CA ILE A 172 -19.84 -36.15 14.30
C ILE A 172 -20.63 -35.62 15.51
N LYS A 173 -21.54 -36.43 16.08
CA LYS A 173 -22.30 -36.04 17.27
C LYS A 173 -21.40 -35.71 18.47
N GLU A 174 -20.35 -36.51 18.69
CA GLU A 174 -19.40 -36.26 19.78
C GLU A 174 -18.52 -35.03 19.48
N PHE A 175 -18.17 -34.78 18.22
CA PHE A 175 -17.46 -33.58 17.79
C PHE A 175 -18.27 -32.31 18.09
N GLU A 176 -19.54 -32.25 17.67
CA GLU A 176 -20.40 -31.08 17.92
C GLU A 176 -20.63 -30.82 19.42
N LYS A 177 -20.65 -31.89 20.23
CA LYS A 177 -20.83 -31.80 21.68
C LYS A 177 -19.58 -31.33 22.43
N SER A 178 -18.41 -31.83 22.06
CA SER A 178 -17.18 -31.69 22.85
C SER A 178 -16.17 -30.68 22.27
N VAL A 179 -16.33 -30.22 21.03
CA VAL A 179 -15.42 -29.25 20.40
C VAL A 179 -15.94 -27.83 20.53
N LYS A 180 -15.08 -26.93 21.01
CA LYS A 180 -15.34 -25.49 21.10
C LYS A 180 -14.50 -24.74 20.05
N LEU A 181 -15.13 -23.74 19.43
CA LEU A 181 -14.53 -22.85 18.45
C LEU A 181 -14.17 -21.51 19.11
N ASP A 182 -12.91 -21.09 19.04
CA ASP A 182 -12.54 -19.71 19.35
C ASP A 182 -12.54 -18.85 18.10
N ASN A 183 -13.57 -18.00 18.05
CA ASN A 183 -13.73 -16.97 17.04
C ASN A 183 -13.01 -15.67 17.42
N SER A 184 -12.03 -15.71 18.34
CA SER A 184 -11.23 -14.53 18.69
C SER A 184 -10.74 -13.83 17.43
N ILE A 185 -11.12 -12.55 17.32
CA ILE A 185 -10.85 -11.64 16.20
C ILE A 185 -9.35 -11.59 15.84
N LYS A 186 -8.47 -11.99 16.77
CA LYS A 186 -7.02 -12.08 16.56
C LYS A 186 -6.61 -13.15 15.53
N ASN A 187 -7.46 -14.15 15.26
CA ASN A 187 -7.16 -15.26 14.38
C ASN A 187 -8.04 -15.24 13.10
N VAL A 188 -8.00 -14.14 12.34
CA VAL A 188 -8.71 -14.03 11.04
C VAL A 188 -8.38 -15.18 10.07
N THR A 189 -7.23 -15.86 10.26
CA THR A 189 -6.76 -16.94 9.37
C THR A 189 -6.77 -18.34 10.03
N GLY A 190 -7.04 -18.44 11.34
CA GLY A 190 -6.78 -19.68 12.08
C GLY A 190 -7.69 -19.87 13.28
N GLN A 191 -8.95 -20.21 13.04
CA GLN A 191 -9.84 -20.68 14.11
C GLN A 191 -9.14 -21.82 14.84
N TYR A 192 -8.86 -21.64 16.13
CA TYR A 192 -8.26 -22.69 16.95
C TYR A 192 -9.41 -23.50 17.56
N LEU A 193 -9.53 -24.76 17.12
CA LEU A 193 -10.47 -25.71 17.68
C LEU A 193 -9.80 -26.39 18.86
N TRP A 194 -10.48 -26.44 20.01
CA TRP A 194 -10.05 -27.23 21.15
C TRP A 194 -11.18 -28.10 21.68
N LEU A 195 -10.78 -29.21 22.30
CA LEU A 195 -11.71 -30.03 23.07
C LEU A 195 -11.99 -29.39 24.42
N ASP A 196 -13.24 -29.44 24.86
CA ASP A 196 -13.61 -29.01 26.21
C ASP A 196 -12.84 -29.81 27.27
N ASP A 197 -12.45 -29.14 28.35
CA ASP A 197 -11.67 -29.74 29.44
C ASP A 197 -12.43 -30.88 30.15
N SER A 198 -13.74 -30.94 29.96
CA SER A 198 -14.65 -31.97 30.46
C SER A 198 -14.63 -33.27 29.63
N SER A 199 -13.98 -33.29 28.47
CA SER A 199 -13.98 -34.45 27.58
C SER A 199 -12.86 -35.44 27.91
N ASP A 200 -13.22 -36.71 28.13
CA ASP A 200 -12.26 -37.82 28.37
C ASP A 200 -11.33 -38.10 27.17
N LEU A 201 -11.67 -37.54 25.99
CA LEU A 201 -10.91 -37.68 24.76
C LEU A 201 -9.67 -36.79 24.69
N LYS A 202 -9.57 -35.76 25.55
CA LYS A 202 -8.46 -34.79 25.51
C LYS A 202 -7.08 -35.45 25.67
N GLN A 203 -6.98 -36.52 26.47
CA GLN A 203 -5.74 -37.27 26.68
C GLN A 203 -5.29 -38.10 25.46
N TYR A 204 -6.22 -38.41 24.56
CA TYR A 204 -5.95 -39.19 23.35
C TYR A 204 -5.82 -38.32 22.09
N LEU A 205 -6.04 -37.00 22.22
CA LEU A 205 -5.93 -36.08 21.09
C LEU A 205 -4.44 -35.87 20.74
N PRO A 206 -3.98 -36.29 19.55
CA PRO A 206 -2.63 -35.98 19.10
C PRO A 206 -2.47 -34.49 18.85
N ASP A 207 -1.32 -33.90 19.22
CA ASP A 207 -0.97 -32.53 18.84
C ASP A 207 -0.81 -32.46 17.30
N PRO A 208 -1.65 -31.67 16.59
CA PRO A 208 -1.55 -31.55 15.13
C PRO A 208 -0.15 -31.10 14.65
N MET A 209 0.61 -30.38 15.49
CA MET A 209 1.96 -29.91 15.14
C MET A 209 3.01 -31.02 15.13
N GLU A 210 2.74 -32.19 15.71
CA GLU A 210 3.68 -33.33 15.68
C GLU A 210 3.96 -33.82 14.26
N TYR A 211 2.96 -33.78 13.37
CA TYR A 211 3.12 -34.13 11.96
C TYR A 211 4.09 -33.22 11.20
N ASP A 212 4.33 -32.00 11.71
CA ASP A 212 5.22 -31.02 11.11
C ASP A 212 6.65 -31.16 11.68
N LYS A 213 6.80 -31.56 12.95
CA LYS A 213 8.10 -31.83 13.60
C LYS A 213 8.91 -32.90 12.86
N ALA A 214 8.25 -33.94 12.34
CA ALA A 214 8.92 -35.02 11.60
C ALA A 214 9.66 -34.54 10.32
N ARG A 215 9.31 -33.37 9.75
CA ARG A 215 10.05 -32.81 8.61
C ARG A 215 11.36 -32.11 9.01
N LYS A 216 11.48 -31.62 10.25
CA LYS A 216 12.69 -30.88 10.69
C LYS A 216 13.89 -31.79 10.94
N ASN A 217 13.67 -33.09 11.11
CA ASN A 217 14.71 -34.08 11.39
C ASN A 217 15.25 -34.79 10.12
N LYS A 218 14.91 -34.30 8.92
CA LYS A 218 15.51 -34.72 7.64
C LYS A 218 16.15 -33.52 6.97
#